data_AF-A0A6H1ZZ31-F1
#
_entry.id   AF-A0A6H1ZZ31-F1
#
_cell.length_a   1.000
_cell.length_b   1.000
_cell.length_c   1.000
_cell.angle_alpha   90.00
_cell.angle_beta   90.00
_cell.angle_gamma   90.00
#
_symmetry.space_group_name_H-M   'P 1'
#
loop_
_entity.id
_entity.type
_entity.pdbx_description
1 polymer ?
#
loop_
_entity_poly.entity_id
_entity_poly.type
_entity_poly.pdbx_seq_one_letter_code
_entity_poly.pdbx_strand_id
1 'polypeptide(L)' 'METVNKIEEKVIAVIKGKPVEADRFITNRHGKKFEFDRAAVNTRGGFCLDQMRDDEVIIAPGLIYRAVKEA' A
#
# COMPACT_ATOMS: atom_id res chain seq x y z
N MET A 1 8.25 -29.02 -9.23
CA MET A 1 7.49 -28.19 -8.28
C MET A 1 8.44 -27.09 -7.82
N GLU A 2 8.35 -25.94 -8.47
CA GLU A 2 9.24 -24.81 -8.19
C GLU A 2 8.83 -24.15 -6.88
N THR A 3 9.78 -24.07 -5.96
CA THR A 3 9.68 -23.38 -4.68
C THR A 3 9.47 -21.90 -4.94
N VAL A 4 8.23 -21.44 -4.79
CA VAL A 4 7.92 -20.01 -4.76
C VAL A 4 8.48 -19.46 -3.46
N ASN A 5 9.72 -18.98 -3.49
CA ASN A 5 10.28 -18.08 -2.47
C ASN A 5 9.53 -16.76 -2.56
N LYS A 6 8.29 -16.74 -2.05
CA LYS A 6 7.50 -15.54 -1.85
C LYS A 6 8.07 -14.86 -0.62
N ILE A 7 9.12 -14.07 -0.82
CA ILE A 7 9.53 -13.09 0.19
C ILE A 7 8.44 -12.03 0.12
N GLU A 8 7.35 -12.26 0.86
CA GLU A 8 6.34 -11.26 1.15
C GLU A 8 7.01 -10.27 2.10
N GLU A 9 7.81 -9.35 1.54
CA GLU A 9 8.46 -8.29 2.31
C GLU A 9 7.35 -7.51 3.02
N LYS A 10 7.29 -7.62 4.34
CA LYS A 10 6.35 -6.86 5.16
C LYS A 10 6.98 -5.51 5.50
N VAL A 11 6.16 -4.48 5.61
CA VAL A 11 6.54 -3.16 6.09
C VAL A 11 5.74 -2.81 7.34
N ILE A 12 6.37 -2.10 8.28
CA ILE A 12 5.69 -1.58 9.46
C ILE A 12 5.36 -0.12 9.19
N ALA A 13 4.08 0.16 8.98
CA ALA A 13 3.55 1.51 8.85
C ALA A 13 3.02 2.00 10.20
N VAL A 14 3.27 3.27 10.55
CA VAL A 14 2.70 3.86 11.78
C VAL A 14 1.47 4.68 11.41
N ILE A 15 0.29 4.22 11.84
CA ILE A 15 -0.98 4.90 11.60
C ILE A 15 -1.55 5.33 12.96
N LYS A 16 -1.71 6.65 13.17
CA LYS A 16 -2.17 7.22 14.46
C LYS A 16 -1.36 6.73 15.66
N GLY A 17 -0.04 6.63 15.52
CA GLY A 17 0.85 6.15 16.58
C GLY A 17 0.78 4.65 16.85
N LYS A 18 0.00 3.89 16.07
CA LYS A 18 -0.04 2.42 16.17
C LYS A 18 0.74 1.80 15.02
N PRO A 19 1.65 0.84 15.28
CA PRO A 19 2.28 0.07 14.23
C PRO A 19 1.24 -0.85 13.57
N VAL A 20 1.25 -0.87 12.25
CA VAL A 20 0.41 -1.71 11.39
C VAL A 20 1.34 -2.41 10.42
N GLU A 21 1.26 -3.73 10.40
CA GLU A 21 1.97 -4.54 9.43
C GLU A 21 1.22 -4.51 8.10
N ALA A 22 1.93 -4.25 7.01
CA ALA A 22 1.40 -4.19 5.67
C ALA A 22 2.30 -4.97 4.71
N ASP A 23 1.71 -5.52 3.65
CA ASP A 23 2.49 -6.10 2.56
C ASP A 23 3.23 -4.98 1.83
N ARG A 24 4.52 -5.17 1.51
CA ARG A 24 5.25 -4.21 0.67
C ARG A 24 4.66 -4.12 -0.72
N PHE A 25 4.13 -5.23 -1.23
CA PHE A 25 3.54 -5.30 -2.56
C PHE A 25 2.15 -5.92 -2.51
N ILE A 26 1.21 -5.29 -3.21
CA ILE A 26 -0.13 -5.83 -3.44
C ILE A 26 -0.41 -5.92 -4.95
N THR A 27 -1.32 -6.80 -5.32
CA THR A 27 -1.72 -7.00 -6.71
C THR A 27 -3.23 -6.96 -6.80
N ASN A 28 -3.77 -6.26 -7.80
CA ASN A 28 -5.21 -6.32 -8.07
C ASN A 28 -5.56 -7.59 -8.88
N ARG A 29 -6.87 -7.84 -9.07
CA ARG A 29 -7.38 -8.98 -9.84
C ARG A 29 -6.94 -9.02 -11.31
N HIS A 30 -6.42 -7.91 -11.83
CA HIS A 30 -5.94 -7.79 -13.22
C HIS A 30 -4.42 -7.96 -13.33
N GLY A 31 -3.74 -8.30 -12.24
CA GLY A 31 -2.27 -8.47 -12.21
C GLY A 31 -1.48 -7.18 -12.08
N LYS A 32 -2.13 -6.00 -11.95
CA LYS A 32 -1.42 -4.74 -11.73
C LYS A 32 -0.83 -4.71 -10.31
N LYS A 33 0.48 -4.50 -10.23
CA LYS A 33 1.25 -4.46 -8.99
C LYS A 33 1.33 -3.04 -8.42
N PHE A 34 1.24 -2.94 -7.10
CA PHE A 34 1.40 -1.70 -6.36
C PHE A 34 2.40 -1.92 -5.22
N GLU A 35 3.28 -0.95 -4.98
CA GLU A 35 4.23 -0.95 -3.87
C GLU A 35 3.74 0.01 -2.77
N PHE A 36 3.97 -0.37 -1.52
CA PHE A 36 3.69 0.51 -0.39
C PHE A 36 4.51 1.79 -0.50
N ASP A 37 3.84 2.93 -0.37
CA ASP A 37 4.48 4.25 -0.45
C ASP A 37 4.46 4.95 0.91
N ARG A 38 3.27 5.16 1.49
CA ARG A 38 3.12 5.89 2.75
C ARG A 38 1.86 5.53 3.54
N ALA A 39 1.84 5.89 4.81
CA ALA A 39 0.62 5.93 5.61
C ALA A 39 -0.11 7.27 5.44
N ALA A 40 -1.43 7.24 5.38
CA ALA A 40 -2.26 8.43 5.41
C ALA A 40 -2.13 9.16 6.76
N VAL A 41 -1.84 10.46 6.70
CA VAL A 41 -1.59 11.30 7.88
C VAL A 41 -2.88 11.56 8.69
N ASN A 42 -4.04 11.54 8.02
CA ASN A 42 -5.33 11.85 8.63
C ASN A 42 -6.34 10.72 8.34
N THR A 43 -6.57 9.83 9.32
CA THR A 43 -7.45 8.66 9.15
C THR A 43 -8.76 8.77 9.94
N ARG A 44 -9.19 9.97 10.34
CA ARG A 44 -10.50 10.21 11.00
C ARG A 44 -11.59 10.55 9.95
N GLY A 45 -11.78 9.67 8.96
CA GLY A 45 -12.92 9.74 8.03
C GLY A 45 -12.86 10.85 6.96
N GLY A 46 -11.97 11.84 7.10
CA GLY A 46 -11.68 12.84 6.08
C GLY A 46 -10.24 12.71 5.58
N PHE A 47 -10.01 11.88 4.57
CA PHE A 47 -8.79 11.91 3.79
C PHE A 47 -9.14 12.58 2.45
N CYS A 48 -8.55 13.75 2.18
CA CYS A 48 -8.87 14.48 0.97
C CYS A 48 -8.24 13.78 -0.23
N LEU A 49 -9.04 13.44 -1.24
CA LEU A 49 -8.54 12.77 -2.44
C LEU A 49 -7.55 13.63 -3.23
N ASP A 50 -7.60 14.95 -3.06
CA ASP A 50 -6.62 15.89 -3.64
C ASP A 50 -5.19 15.66 -3.12
N GLN A 51 -5.02 14.91 -2.03
CA GLN A 51 -3.72 14.51 -1.49
C GLN A 51 -3.19 13.19 -2.12
N MET A 52 -3.99 12.55 -2.98
CA MET A 52 -3.60 11.35 -3.73
C MET A 52 -3.08 11.73 -5.11
N ARG A 53 -2.12 10.94 -5.58
CA ARG A 53 -1.74 10.94 -7.00
C ARG A 53 -2.67 10.02 -7.78
N ASP A 54 -2.78 10.26 -9.09
CA ASP A 54 -3.60 9.44 -9.99
C ASP A 54 -3.15 7.97 -10.07
N ASP A 55 -1.89 7.69 -9.72
CA ASP A 55 -1.30 6.36 -9.70
C ASP A 55 -1.29 5.71 -8.31
N GLU A 56 -2.00 6.29 -7.34
CA GLU A 56 -2.08 5.79 -5.96
C GLU A 56 -3.44 5.13 -5.65
N VAL A 57 -3.41 4.19 -4.71
CA VAL A 57 -4.61 3.57 -4.12
C VAL A 57 -4.49 3.58 -2.61
N ILE A 58 -5.60 3.80 -1.91
CA ILE A 58 -5.66 3.76 -0.45
C ILE A 58 -6.45 2.54 0.02
N ILE A 59 -5.87 1.78 0.93
CA ILE A 59 -6.46 0.59 1.55
C ILE A 59 -6.63 0.85 3.04
N ALA A 60 -7.72 0.34 3.64
CA ALA A 60 -7.91 0.42 5.08
C ALA A 60 -6.72 -0.23 5.83
N PRO A 61 -6.25 0.34 6.96
CA PRO A 61 -6.81 1.48 7.69
C PRO A 61 -6.23 2.86 7.30
N GLY A 62 -5.63 2.98 6.12
CA GLY A 62 -4.96 4.21 5.64
C GLY A 62 -3.59 3.94 5.03
N LEU A 63 -3.41 2.80 4.37
CA LEU A 63 -2.18 2.42 3.69
C LEU A 63 -2.27 2.89 2.24
N ILE A 64 -1.32 3.73 1.81
CA ILE A 64 -1.26 4.26 0.45
C ILE A 64 -0.21 3.47 -0.32
N TYR A 65 -0.64 2.88 -1.43
CA TYR A 65 0.19 2.14 -2.36
C TYR A 65 0.23 2.88 -3.70
N ARG A 66 1.34 2.74 -4.42
CA ARG A 66 1.55 3.35 -5.72
C ARG A 66 1.75 2.30 -6.80
N ALA A 67 1.16 2.51 -7.98
CA ALA A 67 1.32 1.60 -9.10
C ALA A 67 2.79 1.52 -9.53
N VAL A 68 3.30 0.30 -9.64
CA VAL A 68 4.62 0.05 -10.20
C VAL A 68 4.51 0.21 -11.71
N LYS A 69 5.25 1.16 -12.31
CA LYS A 69 5.37 1.23 -13.76
C LYS A 69 6.32 0.12 -14.20
N GLU A 70 5.81 -0.80 -15.02
CA GLU A 70 6.69 -1.68 -15.80
C GLU A 70 7.45 -0.78 -16.79
N ALA A 71 8.77 -0.87 -16.75
CA ALA A 71 9.68 -0.07 -17.57
C ALA A 71 9.67 -0.53 -19.05
#